data_AF-A0A1V4A9Z1-F1
#
_entry.id   AF-A0A1V4A9Z1-F1
#
_cell.length_a   1.000
_cell.length_b   1.000
_cell.length_c   1.000
_cell.angle_alpha   90.00
_cell.angle_beta   90.00
_cell.angle_gamma   90.00
#
_symmetry.space_group_name_H-M   'P 1'
#
loop_
_entity.id
_entity.type
_entity.pdbx_description
1 polymer ?
#
loop_
_entity_poly.entity_id
_entity_poly.type
_entity_poly.pdbx_seq_one_letter_code
_entity_poly.pdbx_strand_id
1 'polypeptide(L)'
;MGEVLRRGVEERVNTVAVTARVRRDRLDMFVRLKGVFLTEEPDTGRRSGRGREPGTGREPEGARESAGVGESEGVGEGGWVVVRLGFGAFEAVHTLLSFGAAVEVVSPQEVRDELARVAAGISLFHASDDVRREDGRRAP
;
A
#
# COMPACT_ATOMS: atom_id res chain seq x y z
N MET A 1 -32.91 7.57 -30.74
CA MET A 1 -32.68 7.85 -29.31
C MET A 1 -31.78 6.76 -28.72
N GLY A 2 -30.56 6.61 -29.24
CA GLY A 2 -29.68 5.46 -28.98
C GLY A 2 -28.20 5.84 -28.99
N GLU A 3 -27.86 6.91 -28.28
CA GLU A 3 -26.54 7.56 -28.48
C GLU A 3 -25.95 8.26 -27.23
N VAL A 4 -26.54 8.10 -26.04
CA VAL A 4 -25.95 8.68 -24.80
C VAL A 4 -25.02 7.70 -24.07
N LEU A 5 -25.03 6.40 -24.41
CA LEU A 5 -24.19 5.38 -23.75
C LEU A 5 -22.79 5.22 -24.37
N ARG A 6 -22.47 5.91 -25.49
CA ARG A 6 -21.20 5.68 -26.20
C ARG A 6 -20.05 6.59 -25.77
N ARG A 7 -20.31 7.65 -24.99
CA ARG A 7 -19.26 8.61 -24.57
C ARG A 7 -18.58 8.25 -23.24
N GLY A 8 -19.17 7.38 -22.42
CA GLY A 8 -18.57 6.94 -21.15
C GLY A 8 -17.77 5.63 -21.21
N VAL A 9 -17.68 5.01 -22.40
CA VAL A 9 -17.14 3.65 -22.62
C VAL A 9 -15.87 3.67 -23.49
N GLU A 10 -15.12 4.78 -23.48
CA GLU A 10 -13.80 4.89 -24.14
C GLU A 10 -12.66 5.22 -23.16
N GLU A 11 -12.91 5.18 -21.85
CA GLU A 11 -11.81 5.16 -20.88
C GLU A 11 -11.27 3.74 -20.84
N ARG A 12 -10.35 3.47 -21.78
CA ARG A 12 -9.57 2.24 -21.95
C ARG A 12 -9.41 1.50 -20.64
N VAL A 13 -9.65 0.19 -20.67
CA VAL A 13 -9.11 -0.80 -19.73
C VAL A 13 -7.70 -0.39 -19.29
N ASN A 14 -7.62 0.34 -18.18
CA ASN A 14 -6.38 0.84 -17.59
C ASN A 14 -6.36 0.25 -16.21
N THR A 15 -5.81 -0.95 -16.13
CA THR A 15 -5.49 -1.55 -14.84
C THR A 15 -4.49 -0.63 -14.16
N VAL A 16 -4.94 0.11 -13.14
CA VAL A 16 -4.07 0.96 -12.33
C VAL A 16 -3.21 0.03 -11.48
N ALA A 17 -1.94 -0.10 -11.85
CA ALA A 17 -0.97 -0.88 -11.11
C ALA A 17 -0.48 -0.07 -9.90
N VAL A 18 -0.80 -0.54 -8.69
CA VAL A 18 -0.48 0.14 -7.43
C VAL A 18 0.50 -0.71 -6.64
N THR A 19 1.59 -0.10 -6.19
CA THR A 19 2.51 -0.69 -5.21
C THR A 19 2.22 -0.07 -3.86
N ALA A 20 1.86 -0.90 -2.88
CA ALA A 20 1.58 -0.46 -1.53
C ALA A 20 2.38 -1.27 -0.51
N ARG A 21 2.55 -0.71 0.69
CA ARG A 21 3.06 -1.41 1.86
C ARG A 21 1.94 -1.58 2.88
N VAL A 22 1.81 -2.78 3.44
CA VAL A 22 0.78 -3.13 4.42
C VAL A 22 1.46 -3.56 5.72
N ARG A 23 0.96 -3.09 6.87
CA ARG A 23 1.44 -3.55 8.18
C ARG A 23 1.22 -5.05 8.32
N ARG A 24 2.23 -5.78 8.81
CA ARG A 24 2.17 -7.25 8.99
C ARG A 24 0.92 -7.70 9.77
N ASP A 25 0.57 -7.02 10.87
CA ASP A 25 -0.64 -7.31 11.66
C ASP A 25 -1.96 -7.21 10.88
N ARG A 26 -2.01 -6.43 9.80
CA ARG A 26 -3.21 -6.24 8.98
C ARG A 26 -3.13 -6.97 7.64
N LEU A 27 -2.00 -7.61 7.32
CA LEU A 27 -1.77 -8.25 6.03
C LEU A 27 -2.77 -9.37 5.76
N ASP A 28 -3.02 -10.26 6.73
CA ASP A 28 -3.97 -11.38 6.54
C ASP A 28 -5.38 -10.87 6.21
N MET A 29 -5.87 -9.90 7.00
CA MET A 29 -7.15 -9.25 6.75
C MET A 29 -7.18 -8.55 5.39
N PHE A 30 -6.09 -7.88 5.02
CA PHE A 30 -5.94 -7.21 3.73
C PHE A 30 -6.01 -8.19 2.57
N VAL A 31 -5.25 -9.29 2.60
CA VAL A 31 -5.25 -10.34 1.57
C VAL A 31 -6.64 -10.95 1.42
N ARG A 32 -7.35 -11.19 2.53
CA ARG A 32 -8.72 -11.72 2.49
C ARG A 32 -9.70 -10.77 1.83
N LEU A 33 -9.64 -9.47 2.14
CA LEU A 33 -10.60 -8.47 1.64
C LEU A 33 -10.24 -7.92 0.26
N LYS A 34 -8.96 -7.86 -0.08
CA LYS A 34 -8.43 -7.25 -1.31
C LYS A 34 -7.70 -8.24 -2.22
N GLY A 35 -7.77 -9.54 -1.92
CA GLY A 35 -7.08 -10.58 -2.68
C GLY A 35 -7.43 -10.60 -4.16
N VAL A 36 -8.65 -10.22 -4.53
CA VAL A 36 -9.09 -10.08 -5.93
C VAL A 36 -8.33 -9.02 -6.72
N PHE A 37 -7.68 -8.07 -6.03
CA PHE A 37 -6.87 -7.02 -6.65
C PHE A 37 -5.38 -7.35 -6.61
N LEU A 38 -4.94 -8.42 -5.93
CA LEU A 38 -3.52 -8.77 -5.87
C LEU A 38 -3.04 -9.28 -7.24
N THR A 39 -1.98 -8.67 -7.75
CA THR A 39 -1.35 -9.10 -9.02
C THR A 39 -0.20 -10.08 -8.78
N GLU A 40 0.38 -10.05 -7.58
CA GLU A 40 1.48 -10.91 -7.14
C GLU A 40 1.30 -11.34 -5.69
N GLU A 41 1.99 -12.42 -5.32
CA GLU A 41 2.10 -12.83 -3.92
C GLU A 41 2.82 -11.74 -3.09
N PRO A 42 2.31 -11.40 -1.89
CA PRO A 42 2.94 -10.42 -1.01
C PRO A 42 4.40 -10.75 -0.69
N ASP A 43 5.27 -9.77 -0.83
CA ASP A 43 6.68 -9.92 -0.50
C ASP A 43 6.87 -9.86 1.02
N THR A 44 6.70 -11.01 1.66
CA THR A 44 6.80 -11.16 3.12
C THR A 44 8.24 -11.33 3.61
N GLY A 45 9.24 -11.22 2.72
CA GLY A 45 10.64 -11.57 2.99
C GLY A 45 10.92 -13.08 3.01
N ARG A 46 9.93 -13.94 2.68
CA ARG A 46 10.08 -15.41 2.66
C ARG A 46 10.60 -16.00 1.34
N ARG A 47 10.97 -15.18 0.34
CA ARG A 47 11.53 -15.66 -0.93
C ARG A 47 12.86 -15.00 -1.31
N SER A 48 13.93 -15.52 -0.73
CA SER A 48 15.10 -15.95 -1.50
C SER A 48 15.79 -17.10 -0.75
N GLY A 49 15.30 -18.32 -0.98
CA GLY A 49 15.76 -19.53 -0.30
C GLY A 49 15.66 -20.76 -1.19
N ARG A 50 15.90 -20.62 -2.50
CA ARG A 50 16.00 -21.77 -3.40
C ARG A 50 17.25 -21.70 -4.28
N GLY A 51 18.37 -22.10 -3.68
CA GLY A 51 19.34 -23.03 -4.29
C GLY A 51 20.65 -22.45 -4.81
N ARG A 52 21.72 -22.50 -3.99
CA ARG A 52 23.02 -23.12 -4.34
C ARG A 52 23.99 -23.18 -3.14
N GLU A 53 24.16 -24.36 -2.56
CA GLU A 53 25.42 -24.82 -1.95
C GLU A 53 25.61 -26.29 -2.36
N PRO A 54 26.83 -26.89 -2.41
CA PRO A 54 28.15 -26.37 -2.00
C PRO A 54 29.25 -26.54 -3.07
N GLY A 55 30.45 -25.99 -2.83
CA GLY A 55 31.63 -26.34 -3.62
C GLY A 55 32.89 -25.46 -3.43
N THR A 56 33.58 -25.66 -2.31
CA THR A 56 35.06 -25.72 -2.16
C THR A 56 35.95 -24.56 -2.63
N GLY A 57 36.50 -23.85 -1.64
CA GLY A 57 37.93 -23.55 -1.52
C GLY A 57 38.51 -22.41 -2.37
N ARG A 58 38.73 -21.25 -1.75
CA ARG A 58 40.04 -20.60 -1.55
C ARG A 58 39.83 -19.25 -0.86
N GLU A 59 40.37 -19.11 0.35
CA GLU A 59 40.44 -17.83 1.05
C GLU A 59 41.35 -16.85 0.27
N PRO A 60 40.96 -15.58 0.18
CA PRO A 60 41.93 -14.51 0.30
C PRO A 60 41.61 -13.68 1.53
N GLU A 61 42.50 -13.81 2.51
CA GLU A 61 42.74 -12.87 3.59
C GLU A 61 42.98 -11.47 3.00
N GLY A 62 42.15 -10.51 3.40
CA GLY A 62 42.15 -9.18 2.80
C GLY A 62 41.14 -8.26 3.48
N ALA A 63 41.34 -8.07 4.79
CA ALA A 63 40.62 -7.11 5.61
C ALA A 63 40.57 -5.72 4.96
N ARG A 64 39.38 -5.36 4.48
CA ARG A 64 38.90 -3.99 4.34
C ARG A 64 37.39 -4.05 4.34
N GLU A 65 36.87 -3.95 5.55
CA GLU A 65 35.48 -3.71 5.89
C GLU A 65 35.01 -2.44 5.18
N SER A 66 34.49 -2.61 3.97
CA SER A 66 33.50 -1.70 3.40
C SER A 66 32.15 -2.33 3.70
N ALA A 67 31.51 -1.79 4.73
CA ALA A 67 30.19 -2.18 5.21
C ALA A 67 29.25 -2.47 4.04
N GLY A 68 28.93 -3.74 3.87
CA GLY A 68 27.75 -4.14 3.13
C GLY A 68 26.55 -3.46 3.76
N VAL A 69 25.74 -2.80 2.95
CA VAL A 69 24.36 -2.49 3.32
C VAL A 69 23.63 -3.83 3.31
N GLY A 70 23.87 -4.63 4.35
CA GLY A 70 23.03 -5.73 4.74
C GLY A 70 21.72 -5.11 5.19
N GLU A 71 20.75 -5.18 4.28
CA GLU A 71 19.37 -5.56 4.54
C GLU A 71 18.99 -5.45 6.02
N SER A 72 18.37 -4.32 6.38
CA SER A 72 17.86 -4.10 7.73
C SER A 72 16.88 -5.20 8.12
N GLU A 73 17.35 -6.21 8.83
CA GLU A 73 16.54 -7.16 9.60
C GLU A 73 15.93 -6.44 10.80
N GLY A 74 14.91 -5.63 10.53
CA GLY A 74 13.98 -5.16 11.53
C GLY A 74 12.87 -6.19 11.71
N VAL A 75 13.07 -7.20 12.56
CA VAL A 75 11.94 -7.86 13.24
C VAL A 75 11.40 -6.87 14.26
N GLY A 76 10.63 -5.89 13.77
CA GLY A 76 9.66 -5.19 14.58
C GLY A 76 8.34 -5.95 14.50
N GLU A 77 7.61 -6.00 15.61
CA GLU A 77 6.17 -6.34 15.71
C GLU A 77 5.30 -5.29 14.96
N GLY A 78 5.79 -4.83 13.82
CA GLY A 78 5.38 -3.67 13.05
C GLY A 78 6.07 -3.57 11.69
N GLY A 79 6.48 -4.71 11.12
CA GLY A 79 7.05 -4.76 9.78
C GLY A 79 6.03 -4.36 8.71
N TRP A 80 6.52 -3.75 7.63
CA TRP A 80 5.74 -3.47 6.42
C TRP A 80 5.99 -4.57 5.38
N VAL A 81 4.96 -4.95 4.65
CA VAL A 81 5.00 -5.96 3.58
C VAL A 81 4.57 -5.30 2.29
N VAL A 82 5.37 -5.45 1.23
CA VAL A 82 5.05 -4.88 -0.08
C VAL A 82 4.03 -5.76 -0.78
N VAL A 83 3.00 -5.13 -1.34
CA VAL A 83 1.95 -5.77 -2.14
C VAL A 83 1.82 -5.03 -3.47
N ARG A 84 1.53 -5.79 -4.52
CA ARG A 84 1.24 -5.26 -5.86
C ARG A 84 -0.22 -5.53 -6.19
N LEU A 85 -0.92 -4.46 -6.56
CA LEU A 85 -2.36 -4.43 -6.77
C LEU A 85 -2.67 -3.95 -8.18
N GLY A 86 -3.73 -4.48 -8.78
CA GLY A 86 -4.26 -4.07 -10.07
C GLY A 86 -5.72 -3.70 -9.93
N PHE A 87 -6.05 -2.41 -10.08
CA PHE A 87 -7.41 -1.93 -10.02
C PHE A 87 -7.96 -1.70 -11.44
N GLY A 88 -9.15 -2.24 -11.74
CA GLY A 88 -9.80 -2.00 -13.03
C GLY A 88 -10.34 -0.57 -13.23
N ALA A 89 -10.33 0.25 -12.17
CA ALA A 89 -10.75 1.64 -12.20
C ALA A 89 -9.98 2.43 -11.12
N PHE A 90 -9.66 3.69 -11.41
CA PHE A 90 -8.93 4.56 -10.48
C PHE A 90 -9.71 4.81 -9.18
N GLU A 91 -11.03 5.00 -9.26
CA GLU A 91 -11.92 5.19 -8.11
C GLU A 91 -11.88 4.02 -7.11
N ALA A 92 -11.62 2.80 -7.59
CA ALA A 92 -11.57 1.62 -6.72
C ALA A 92 -10.40 1.68 -5.72
N VAL A 93 -9.40 2.52 -5.98
CA VAL A 93 -8.25 2.74 -5.09
C VAL A 93 -8.66 3.40 -3.77
N HIS A 94 -9.74 4.19 -3.74
CA HIS A 94 -10.27 4.80 -2.51
C HIS A 94 -10.67 3.76 -1.46
N THR A 95 -10.94 2.52 -1.87
CA THR A 95 -11.23 1.43 -0.93
C THR A 95 -10.04 1.03 -0.05
N LEU A 96 -8.81 1.50 -0.35
CA LEU A 96 -7.65 1.38 0.53
C LEU A 96 -7.78 2.25 1.78
N LEU A 97 -8.53 3.37 1.73
CA LEU A 97 -8.74 4.26 2.86
C LEU A 97 -9.43 3.56 4.04
N SER A 98 -10.20 2.49 3.79
CA SER A 98 -10.82 1.68 4.84
C SER A 98 -9.80 1.02 5.78
N PHE A 99 -8.54 0.88 5.37
CA PHE A 99 -7.45 0.37 6.21
C PHE A 99 -6.69 1.47 6.95
N GLY A 100 -6.95 2.75 6.62
CA GLY A 100 -6.29 3.91 7.21
C GLY A 100 -4.76 3.80 7.17
N ALA A 101 -4.12 4.16 8.29
CA ALA A 101 -2.66 4.17 8.43
C ALA A 101 -1.99 2.79 8.39
N ALA A 102 -2.74 1.69 8.26
CA ALA A 102 -2.16 0.34 8.13
C ALA A 102 -1.71 0.01 6.71
N VAL A 103 -2.07 0.84 5.73
CA VAL A 103 -1.70 0.71 4.32
C VAL A 103 -1.12 2.03 3.85
N GLU A 104 -0.01 1.97 3.12
CA GLU A 104 0.59 3.14 2.48
C GLU A 104 0.91 2.86 1.03
N VAL A 105 0.50 3.77 0.13
CA VAL A 105 0.80 3.68 -1.29
C VAL A 105 2.18 4.25 -1.58
N VAL A 106 3.03 3.42 -2.19
CA VAL A 106 4.40 3.75 -2.58
C VAL A 106 4.43 4.35 -3.99
N SER A 107 3.66 3.78 -4.92
CA SER A 107 3.60 4.18 -6.33
C SER A 107 2.27 3.74 -6.97
N PRO A 108 1.73 4.47 -7.96
CA PRO A 108 2.23 5.75 -8.49
C PRO A 108 1.93 6.92 -7.56
N GLN A 109 2.63 8.04 -7.76
CA GLN A 109 2.49 9.23 -6.91
C GLN A 109 1.10 9.87 -7.07
N GLU A 110 0.53 9.80 -8.28
CA GLU A 110 -0.82 10.30 -8.57
C GLU A 110 -1.88 9.64 -7.68
N VAL A 111 -1.73 8.33 -7.42
CA VAL A 111 -2.62 7.60 -6.50
C VAL A 111 -2.42 8.06 -5.06
N ARG A 112 -1.17 8.30 -4.66
CA ARG A 112 -0.87 8.81 -3.31
C ARG A 112 -1.49 10.19 -3.09
N ASP A 113 -1.34 11.09 -4.05
CA ASP A 113 -1.88 12.45 -3.98
C ASP A 113 -3.41 12.44 -3.90
N GLU A 114 -4.07 11.58 -4.67
CA GLU A 114 -5.52 11.45 -4.61
C GLU A 114 -5.99 10.91 -3.25
N LEU A 115 -5.39 9.82 -2.76
CA LEU A 115 -5.74 9.28 -1.44
C LEU A 115 -5.49 10.29 -0.32
N ALA A 116 -4.40 11.05 -0.38
CA ALA A 116 -4.09 12.10 0.58
C ALA A 116 -5.14 13.24 0.53
N ARG A 117 -5.55 13.66 -0.67
CA ARG A 117 -6.59 14.66 -0.86
C ARG A 117 -7.92 14.21 -0.25
N VAL A 118 -8.36 12.98 -0.56
CA VAL A 118 -9.64 12.45 -0.04
C VAL A 118 -9.59 12.29 1.48
N ALA A 119 -8.49 11.76 2.02
CA ALA A 119 -8.31 11.63 3.47
C ALA A 119 -8.35 12.99 4.19
N ALA A 120 -7.68 14.01 3.63
CA ALA A 120 -7.72 15.37 4.17
C ALA A 120 -9.14 15.95 4.16
N GLY A 121 -9.92 15.71 3.10
CA GLY A 121 -11.32 16.10 3.03
C GLY A 121 -12.18 15.49 4.14
N ILE A 122 -11.97 14.21 4.46
CA ILE A 122 -12.66 13.51 5.56
C ILE A 122 -12.27 14.12 6.92
N SER A 123 -10.98 14.37 7.15
CA SER A 123 -10.50 15.00 8.40
C SER A 123 -11.04 16.41 8.60
N LEU A 124 -11.17 17.20 7.53
CA LEU A 124 -11.75 18.54 7.59
C LEU A 124 -13.26 18.52 7.91
N PHE A 125 -13.99 17.55 7.36
CA PHE A 125 -15.40 17.35 7.70
C PHE A 125 -15.57 17.02 9.19
N HIS A 126 -14.72 16.16 9.75
CA HIS A 126 -14.75 15.84 11.16
C HIS A 126 -14.30 17.00 12.06
N ALA A 127 -13.28 17.77 11.68
CA ALA A 127 -12.91 18.98 12.41
C ALA A 127 -14.07 20.00 12.46
N SER A 128 -14.84 20.10 11.38
CA SER A 128 -16.03 20.97 11.29
C SER A 128 -17.24 20.45 12.06
N ASP A 129 -17.33 19.12 12.28
CA ASP A 129 -18.36 18.47 13.11
C ASP A 129 -18.03 18.57 14.61
N ASP A 130 -16.76 18.45 14.97
CA ASP A 130 -16.27 18.57 16.35
C ASP A 130 -16.53 19.98 16.91
N VAL A 131 -16.20 21.03 16.15
CA VAL A 131 -16.50 22.43 16.51
C VAL A 131 -18.00 22.64 16.75
N ARG A 132 -18.89 22.03 15.95
CA ARG A 132 -20.34 22.11 16.17
C ARG A 132 -20.81 21.34 17.42
N ARG A 133 -20.18 20.21 17.75
CA ARG A 133 -20.47 19.46 18.97
C ARG A 133 -19.98 20.18 20.23
N GLU A 134 -18.83 20.84 20.16
CA GLU A 134 -18.29 21.63 21.27
C GLU A 134 -19.15 22.87 21.53
N ASP A 135 -19.60 23.56 20.48
CA ASP A 135 -20.50 24.70 20.59
C ASP A 135 -21.89 24.30 21.15
N GLY A 136 -22.41 23.14 20.74
CA GLY A 136 -23.66 22.58 21.27
C GLY A 136 -23.59 22.03 22.70
N ARG A 137 -22.40 21.76 23.26
CA ARG A 137 -22.21 21.38 24.68
C ARG A 137 -22.06 22.58 25.61
N ARG A 138 -21.98 23.80 25.06
CA ARG A 138 -21.77 25.04 25.82
C ARG A 138 -23.03 25.90 25.83
N ALA A 139 -24.13 25.35 26.34
CA ALA A 139 -25.30 26.13 26.75
C ALA A 139 -25.55 25.88 28.25
N PRO A 140 -25.73 26.95 29.06
CA PRO A 140 -25.90 26.89 30.51
C PRO A 140 -27.26 26.35 30.96
#